data_AF-A0A2G8JMD3-F1
#
_entry.id   AF-A0A2G8JMD3-F1
#
_cell.length_a   1.000
_cell.length_b   1.000
_cell.length_c   1.000
_cell.angle_alpha   90.00
_cell.angle_beta   90.00
_cell.angle_gamma   90.00
#
_symmetry.space_group_name_H-M   'P 1'
#
loop_
_entity.id
_entity.type
_entity.pdbx_description
1 polymer ?
#
loop_
_entity_poly.entity_id
_entity_poly.type
_entity_poly.pdbx_seq_one_letter_code
_entity_poly.pdbx_strand_id
1 'polypeptide(L)'
;MIVGLFFIAAGIWAFHDRGVFNEFQSLSTNEVSFLTDPVIWLFVLGGVVFMLGTLGCLGALRENICMLKCFSIIMGLILLLEIGGGCAIYFYRAQIQAQFQKSLTDVTITDYRENADFQDLIDALQSGLSCCGVNSYEDWDNNIYFNCSGPANNPEACGVPFSCCIPDQASGVANTQCGYGVRSPEQQMQLWLNCVLQMLGTF
;
A
#
# COMPACT_ATOMS: atom_id res chain seq x y z
N MET A 1 -9.89 22.14 4.53
CA MET A 1 -8.74 23.02 4.82
C MET A 1 -7.77 22.35 5.79
N ILE A 2 -8.14 22.13 7.06
CA ILE A 2 -7.24 21.54 8.07
C ILE A 2 -6.73 20.15 7.64
N VAL A 3 -7.63 19.27 7.17
CA VAL A 3 -7.25 17.94 6.64
C VAL A 3 -6.30 18.05 5.45
N GLY A 4 -6.49 19.03 4.55
CA GLY A 4 -5.58 19.26 3.44
C GLY A 4 -4.19 19.72 3.88
N LEU A 5 -4.12 20.61 4.90
CA LEU A 5 -2.86 21.02 5.51
C LEU A 5 -2.14 19.84 6.17
N PHE A 6 -2.88 18.95 6.84
CA PHE A 6 -2.33 17.74 7.42
C PHE A 6 -1.70 16.83 6.36
N PHE A 7 -2.39 16.56 5.25
CA PHE A 7 -1.82 15.75 4.16
C PHE A 7 -0.59 16.39 3.53
N ILE A 8 -0.59 17.72 3.33
CA ILE A 8 0.58 18.43 2.81
C ILE A 8 1.75 18.34 3.80
N ALA A 9 1.51 18.54 5.10
CA ALA A 9 2.55 18.43 6.12
C ALA A 9 3.11 17.01 6.22
N ALA A 10 2.25 15.98 6.16
CA ALA A 10 2.66 14.59 6.09
C ALA A 10 3.48 14.29 4.83
N GLY A 11 3.10 14.85 3.68
CA GLY A 11 3.86 14.75 2.43
C GLY A 11 5.24 15.39 2.54
N ILE A 12 5.36 16.57 3.15
CA ILE A 12 6.65 17.25 3.38
C ILE A 12 7.52 16.40 4.32
N TRP A 13 6.93 15.87 5.38
CA TRP A 13 7.65 15.02 6.33
C TRP A 13 8.15 13.73 5.67
N ALA A 14 7.30 13.04 4.91
CA ALA A 14 7.68 11.85 4.13
C ALA A 14 8.75 12.16 3.08
N PHE A 15 8.63 13.29 2.38
CA PHE A 15 9.61 13.74 1.39
C PHE A 15 10.98 14.05 2.02
N HIS A 16 10.99 14.60 3.22
CA HIS A 16 12.21 14.87 3.97
C HIS A 16 12.89 13.59 4.46
N ASP A 17 12.12 12.65 5.00
CA ASP A 17 12.64 11.38 5.54
C ASP A 17 13.24 10.49 4.44
N ARG A 18 12.62 10.48 3.26
CA ARG A 18 13.10 9.73 2.09
C ARG A 18 14.41 10.26 1.48
N GLY A 19 14.94 11.42 1.91
CA GLY A 19 16.22 11.94 1.40
C GLY A 19 16.30 12.22 -0.11
N VAL A 20 15.15 12.28 -0.81
CA VAL A 20 15.01 12.29 -2.28
C VAL A 20 15.65 13.51 -2.94
N PHE A 21 16.06 14.53 -2.19
CA PHE A 21 16.78 15.69 -2.74
C PHE A 21 18.08 15.30 -3.48
N ASN A 22 18.71 14.17 -3.14
CA ASN A 22 19.91 13.69 -3.84
C ASN A 22 19.60 12.79 -5.05
N GLU A 23 18.42 12.14 -5.08
CA GLU A 23 17.95 11.26 -6.17
C GLU A 23 17.13 12.00 -7.23
N PHE A 24 16.52 13.14 -6.90
CA PHE A 24 15.82 13.99 -7.87
C PHE A 24 16.75 14.44 -9.02
N GLN A 25 18.06 14.46 -8.77
CA GLN A 25 19.10 14.75 -9.77
C GLN A 25 19.42 13.55 -10.69
N SER A 26 19.10 12.30 -10.30
CA SER A 26 19.21 11.10 -11.14
C SER A 26 17.89 10.66 -11.79
N LEU A 27 16.74 11.20 -11.34
CA LEU A 27 15.40 10.89 -11.89
C LEU A 27 15.11 11.52 -13.27
N SER A 28 16.06 12.25 -13.87
CA SER A 28 15.93 12.78 -15.24
C SER A 28 15.96 11.70 -16.34
N THR A 29 16.12 10.41 -16.02
CA THR A 29 16.31 9.36 -17.04
C THR A 29 15.10 8.45 -17.26
N ASN A 30 14.08 8.47 -16.40
CA ASN A 30 12.88 7.63 -16.58
C ASN A 30 11.60 8.40 -16.23
N GLU A 31 10.98 9.05 -17.22
CA GLU A 31 9.75 9.84 -17.06
C GLU A 31 8.53 9.07 -16.51
N VAL A 32 8.62 7.73 -16.43
CA VAL A 32 7.50 6.85 -16.04
C VAL A 32 7.40 6.65 -14.53
N SER A 33 8.49 6.85 -13.76
CA SER A 33 8.50 6.54 -12.32
C SER A 33 7.91 7.66 -11.45
N PHE A 34 7.85 8.89 -11.95
CA PHE A 34 7.35 10.04 -11.19
C PHE A 34 5.85 9.91 -10.86
N LEU A 35 5.03 9.41 -11.78
CA LEU A 35 3.58 9.30 -11.55
C LEU A 35 3.19 8.13 -10.63
N THR A 36 4.12 7.22 -10.35
CA THR A 36 3.88 6.01 -9.53
C THR A 36 4.28 6.20 -8.07
N ASP A 37 4.93 7.31 -7.73
CA ASP A 37 5.35 7.59 -6.35
C ASP A 37 4.14 7.99 -5.48
N PRO A 38 3.83 7.24 -4.39
CA PRO A 38 2.72 7.55 -3.50
C PRO A 38 2.84 8.91 -2.80
N VAL A 39 4.05 9.43 -2.60
CA VAL A 39 4.28 10.74 -1.96
C VAL A 39 3.73 11.87 -2.83
N ILE A 40 3.83 11.75 -4.15
CA ILE A 40 3.35 12.79 -5.08
C ILE A 40 1.82 12.82 -5.10
N TRP A 41 1.17 11.66 -5.11
CA TRP A 41 -0.28 11.57 -4.99
C TRP A 41 -0.80 12.18 -3.68
N LEU A 42 -0.06 12.00 -2.57
CA LEU A 42 -0.38 12.61 -1.29
C LEU A 42 -0.38 14.14 -1.36
N PHE A 43 0.60 14.74 -2.04
CA PHE A 43 0.65 16.19 -2.29
C PHE A 43 -0.48 16.69 -3.17
N VAL A 44 -0.73 16.00 -4.29
CA VAL A 44 -1.79 16.38 -5.24
C VAL A 44 -3.16 16.34 -4.55
N LEU A 45 -3.47 15.24 -3.86
CA LEU A 45 -4.73 15.07 -3.12
C LEU A 45 -4.84 16.11 -1.99
N GLY A 46 -3.79 16.30 -1.20
CA GLY A 46 -3.74 17.29 -0.13
C GLY A 46 -3.97 18.73 -0.64
N GLY A 47 -3.36 19.08 -1.77
CA GLY A 47 -3.53 20.36 -2.44
C GLY A 47 -4.96 20.60 -2.92
N VAL A 48 -5.58 19.61 -3.57
CA VAL A 48 -6.97 19.70 -4.01
C VAL A 48 -7.92 19.88 -2.82
N VAL A 49 -7.76 19.08 -1.76
CA VAL A 49 -8.58 19.18 -0.52
C VAL A 49 -8.36 20.52 0.19
N PHE A 50 -7.14 21.04 0.19
CA PHE A 50 -6.84 22.36 0.72
C PHE A 50 -7.55 23.46 -0.07
N MET A 51 -7.43 23.47 -1.40
CA MET A 51 -8.04 24.46 -2.29
C MET A 51 -9.57 24.44 -2.22
N LEU A 52 -10.20 23.26 -2.26
CA LEU A 52 -11.66 23.13 -2.10
C LEU A 52 -12.10 23.63 -0.73
N GLY A 53 -11.33 23.32 0.32
CA GLY A 53 -11.60 23.76 1.67
C GLY A 53 -11.49 25.27 1.88
N THR A 54 -10.50 25.92 1.26
CA THR A 54 -10.35 27.38 1.35
C THR A 54 -11.40 28.09 0.51
N LEU A 55 -11.71 27.60 -0.71
CA LEU A 55 -12.80 28.12 -1.53
C LEU A 55 -14.15 28.05 -0.82
N GLY A 56 -14.48 26.91 -0.21
CA GLY A 56 -15.72 26.74 0.55
C GLY A 56 -15.77 27.65 1.79
N CYS A 57 -14.70 27.69 2.59
CA CYS A 57 -14.64 28.50 3.81
C CYS A 57 -14.66 30.01 3.51
N LEU A 58 -13.82 30.49 2.59
CA LEU A 58 -13.78 31.90 2.19
C LEU A 58 -15.05 32.33 1.46
N GLY A 59 -15.63 31.45 0.65
CA GLY A 59 -16.91 31.69 -0.04
C GLY A 59 -18.05 31.92 0.94
N ALA A 60 -18.12 31.12 2.01
CA ALA A 60 -19.11 31.29 3.08
C ALA A 60 -18.87 32.56 3.91
N LEU A 61 -17.62 32.82 4.33
CA LEU A 61 -17.27 33.98 5.16
C LEU A 61 -17.46 35.32 4.44
N ARG A 62 -17.19 35.38 3.14
CA ARG A 62 -17.36 36.61 2.33
C ARG A 62 -18.75 36.74 1.72
N GLU A 63 -19.66 35.81 2.01
CA GLU A 63 -21.00 35.74 1.42
C GLU A 63 -20.98 35.86 -0.13
N ASN A 64 -19.91 35.36 -0.75
CA ASN A 64 -19.70 35.50 -2.18
C ASN A 64 -20.36 34.33 -2.91
N ILE A 65 -21.56 34.59 -3.44
CA ILE A 65 -22.38 33.62 -4.17
C ILE A 65 -21.62 33.01 -5.36
N CYS A 66 -20.76 33.76 -6.04
CA CYS A 66 -19.98 33.25 -7.17
C CYS A 66 -19.00 32.16 -6.72
N MET A 67 -18.25 32.40 -5.64
CA MET A 67 -17.30 31.42 -5.10
C MET A 67 -18.03 30.17 -4.58
N LEU A 68 -19.18 30.34 -3.91
CA LEU A 68 -19.97 29.23 -3.40
C LEU A 68 -20.58 28.38 -4.52
N LYS A 69 -21.03 29.02 -5.61
CA LYS A 69 -21.49 28.30 -6.82
C LYS A 69 -20.38 27.49 -7.46
N CYS A 70 -19.18 28.08 -7.62
CA CYS A 70 -18.03 27.35 -8.15
C CYS A 70 -17.67 26.13 -7.28
N PHE A 71 -17.63 26.30 -5.96
CA PHE A 71 -17.42 25.21 -5.01
C PHE A 71 -18.46 24.09 -5.19
N SER A 72 -19.74 24.44 -5.22
CA SER A 72 -20.83 23.47 -5.39
C SER A 72 -20.76 22.72 -6.72
N ILE A 73 -20.39 23.39 -7.82
CA ILE A 73 -20.25 22.76 -9.13
C ILE A 73 -19.09 21.76 -9.11
N ILE A 74 -17.93 22.15 -8.58
CA ILE A 74 -16.74 21.28 -8.53
C ILE A 74 -17.01 20.06 -7.64
N MET A 75 -17.62 20.25 -6.45
CA MET A 75 -18.00 19.13 -5.59
C MET A 75 -19.02 18.20 -6.26
N GLY A 76 -19.98 18.76 -7.01
CA GLY A 76 -20.94 17.96 -7.78
C GLY A 76 -20.25 17.11 -8.86
N LEU A 77 -19.27 17.69 -9.58
CA LEU A 77 -18.50 16.95 -10.59
C LEU A 77 -17.66 15.84 -9.96
N ILE A 78 -17.00 16.10 -8.83
CA ILE A 78 -16.23 15.08 -8.09
C ILE A 78 -17.15 13.94 -7.67
N LEU A 79 -18.32 14.24 -7.11
CA LEU A 79 -19.28 13.21 -6.70
C LEU A 79 -19.72 12.33 -7.88
N LEU A 80 -19.98 12.93 -9.06
CA LEU A 80 -20.34 12.18 -10.26
C LEU A 80 -19.18 11.29 -10.73
N LEU A 81 -17.94 11.78 -10.66
CA LEU A 81 -16.75 10.99 -10.96
C LEU A 81 -16.55 9.84 -9.95
N GLU A 82 -16.78 10.07 -8.66
CA GLU A 82 -16.68 9.04 -7.62
C GLU A 82 -17.74 7.95 -7.80
N ILE A 83 -18.99 8.32 -8.11
CA ILE A 83 -20.05 7.36 -8.42
C ILE A 83 -19.70 6.57 -9.69
N GLY A 84 -19.23 7.25 -10.74
CA GLY A 84 -18.79 6.60 -11.98
C GLY A 84 -17.63 5.64 -11.74
N GLY A 85 -16.63 6.05 -10.96
CA GLY A 85 -15.49 5.24 -10.56
C GLY A 85 -15.90 4.03 -9.71
N GLY A 86 -16.78 4.23 -8.72
CA GLY A 86 -17.31 3.15 -7.89
C GLY A 86 -18.09 2.11 -8.71
N CYS A 87 -18.93 2.57 -9.64
CA CYS A 87 -19.61 1.68 -10.59
C CYS A 87 -18.62 0.92 -11.47
N ALA A 88 -17.60 1.59 -12.02
CA ALA A 88 -16.57 0.94 -12.81
C ALA A 88 -15.82 -0.13 -12.00
N ILE A 89 -15.42 0.18 -10.76
CA ILE A 89 -14.76 -0.78 -9.86
C ILE A 89 -15.66 -1.99 -9.62
N TYR A 90 -16.96 -1.77 -9.40
CA TYR A 90 -17.92 -2.88 -9.19
C TYR A 90 -18.04 -3.80 -10.41
N PHE A 91 -18.18 -3.24 -11.61
CA PHE A 91 -18.31 -4.02 -12.84
C PHE A 91 -17.01 -4.74 -13.22
N TYR A 92 -15.87 -4.08 -13.06
CA TYR A 92 -14.56 -4.61 -13.43
C TYR A 92 -13.84 -5.28 -12.26
N ARG A 93 -14.53 -5.55 -11.14
CA ARG A 93 -13.93 -6.09 -9.91
C ARG A 93 -13.02 -7.29 -10.14
N ALA A 94 -13.44 -8.25 -10.98
CA ALA A 94 -12.66 -9.45 -11.24
C ALA A 94 -11.37 -9.16 -12.02
N GLN A 95 -11.42 -8.23 -12.97
CA GLN A 95 -10.25 -7.83 -13.76
C GLN A 95 -9.29 -6.99 -12.91
N ILE A 96 -9.82 -6.05 -12.13
CA ILE A 96 -9.05 -5.23 -11.20
C ILE A 96 -8.37 -6.14 -10.16
N GLN A 97 -9.08 -7.13 -9.61
CA GLN A 97 -8.51 -8.10 -8.68
C GLN A 97 -7.37 -8.90 -9.30
N ALA A 98 -7.55 -9.44 -10.51
CA ALA A 98 -6.51 -10.20 -11.19
C ALA A 98 -5.26 -9.34 -11.49
N GLN A 99 -5.46 -8.08 -11.91
CA GLN A 99 -4.37 -7.13 -12.14
C GLN A 99 -3.67 -6.75 -10.84
N PHE A 100 -4.44 -6.47 -9.79
CA PHE A 100 -3.89 -6.09 -8.49
C PHE A 100 -3.11 -7.24 -7.84
N GLN A 101 -3.64 -8.47 -7.92
CA GLN A 101 -2.93 -9.67 -7.50
C GLN A 101 -1.60 -9.83 -8.24
N LYS A 102 -1.63 -9.72 -9.58
CA LYS A 102 -0.40 -9.86 -10.38
C LYS A 102 0.62 -8.78 -10.04
N SER A 103 0.22 -7.50 -10.00
CA SER A 103 1.13 -6.41 -9.68
C SER A 103 1.66 -6.50 -8.27
N LEU A 104 0.84 -6.90 -7.29
CA LEU A 104 1.32 -7.10 -5.92
C LEU A 104 2.28 -8.29 -5.83
N THR A 105 2.03 -9.40 -6.50
CA THR A 105 2.98 -10.51 -6.51
C THR A 105 4.30 -10.11 -7.19
N ASP A 106 4.22 -9.45 -8.35
CA ASP A 106 5.40 -9.09 -9.16
C ASP A 106 6.25 -7.97 -8.54
N VAL A 107 5.65 -7.01 -7.83
CA VAL A 107 6.37 -5.84 -7.26
C VAL A 107 6.66 -6.02 -5.78
N THR A 108 5.75 -6.61 -5.01
CA THR A 108 5.87 -6.59 -3.54
C THR A 108 6.63 -7.79 -2.96
N ILE A 109 6.73 -8.90 -3.69
CA ILE A 109 7.43 -10.11 -3.20
C ILE A 109 8.88 -10.16 -3.69
N THR A 110 9.13 -9.76 -4.93
CA THR A 110 10.47 -9.73 -5.54
C THR A 110 11.37 -8.67 -4.90
N ASP A 111 10.84 -7.47 -4.68
CA ASP A 111 11.60 -6.33 -4.14
C ASP A 111 11.49 -6.19 -2.61
N TYR A 112 10.89 -7.17 -1.92
CA TYR A 112 10.62 -7.13 -0.48
C TYR A 112 11.89 -6.86 0.36
N ARG A 113 13.03 -7.48 -0.01
CA ARG A 113 14.32 -7.28 0.67
C ARG A 113 15.13 -6.12 0.12
N GLU A 114 14.79 -5.64 -1.07
CA GLU A 114 15.55 -4.57 -1.75
C GLU A 114 15.11 -3.18 -1.26
N ASN A 115 13.87 -3.04 -0.76
CA ASN A 115 13.32 -1.77 -0.26
C ASN A 115 12.75 -1.91 1.15
N ALA A 116 13.37 -1.24 2.12
CA ALA A 116 12.94 -1.25 3.53
C ALA A 116 11.48 -0.76 3.71
N ASP A 117 11.06 0.23 2.92
CA ASP A 117 9.69 0.73 2.97
C ASP A 117 8.64 -0.29 2.55
N PHE A 118 8.96 -1.11 1.53
CA PHE A 118 8.06 -2.20 1.12
C PHE A 118 8.07 -3.32 2.14
N GLN A 119 9.21 -3.57 2.78
CA GLN A 119 9.32 -4.53 3.88
C GLN A 119 8.36 -4.16 5.03
N ASP A 120 8.45 -2.92 5.53
CA ASP A 120 7.63 -2.43 6.64
C ASP A 120 6.14 -2.38 6.28
N LEU A 121 5.80 -1.96 5.05
CA LEU A 121 4.42 -1.93 4.57
C LEU A 121 3.82 -3.34 4.52
N ILE A 122 4.54 -4.30 3.93
CA ILE A 122 4.06 -5.68 3.82
C ILE A 122 3.96 -6.32 5.20
N ASP A 123 4.94 -6.08 6.08
CA ASP A 123 4.90 -6.61 7.44
C ASP A 123 3.72 -6.04 8.24
N ALA A 124 3.43 -4.74 8.09
CA ALA A 124 2.27 -4.10 8.69
C ALA A 124 0.94 -4.62 8.12
N LEU A 125 0.86 -4.87 6.80
CA LEU A 125 -0.33 -5.42 6.16
C LEU A 125 -0.58 -6.86 6.61
N GLN A 126 0.44 -7.72 6.59
CA GLN A 126 0.33 -9.14 6.96
C GLN A 126 -0.01 -9.32 8.43
N SER A 127 0.63 -8.54 9.32
CA SER A 127 0.30 -8.56 10.75
C SER A 127 -1.07 -7.95 11.03
N GLY A 128 -1.42 -6.81 10.40
CA GLY A 128 -2.68 -6.12 10.61
C GLY A 128 -3.90 -6.88 10.10
N LEU A 129 -3.77 -7.57 8.97
CA LEU A 129 -4.82 -8.40 8.39
C LEU A 129 -4.74 -9.85 8.86
N SER A 130 -3.69 -10.25 9.58
CA SER A 130 -3.45 -11.64 10.00
C SER A 130 -3.53 -12.59 8.80
N CYS A 131 -2.70 -12.33 7.79
CA CYS A 131 -2.68 -13.04 6.52
C CYS A 131 -1.25 -13.24 6.02
N CYS A 132 -1.02 -14.21 5.13
CA CYS A 132 0.32 -14.48 4.59
C CYS A 132 0.31 -14.62 3.07
N GLY A 133 1.13 -13.80 2.40
CA GLY A 133 1.17 -13.72 0.94
C GLY A 133 -0.07 -13.08 0.32
N VAL A 134 -0.03 -12.85 -1.00
CA VAL A 134 -1.12 -12.17 -1.71
C VAL A 134 -2.31 -13.12 -1.85
N ASN A 135 -2.08 -14.27 -2.46
CA ASN A 135 -3.02 -15.35 -2.72
C ASN A 135 -2.73 -16.60 -1.90
N SER A 136 -1.48 -16.83 -1.53
CA SER A 136 -1.04 -17.96 -0.70
C SER A 136 0.34 -17.66 -0.09
N TYR A 137 0.67 -18.37 0.99
CA TYR A 137 2.03 -18.41 1.53
C TYR A 137 3.07 -18.92 0.51
N GLU A 138 2.62 -19.63 -0.53
CA GLU A 138 3.48 -20.11 -1.61
C GLU A 138 4.00 -18.97 -2.51
N ASP A 139 3.33 -17.81 -2.53
CA ASP A 139 3.74 -16.69 -3.37
C ASP A 139 5.18 -16.22 -3.07
N TRP A 140 5.66 -16.49 -1.86
CA TRP A 140 7.03 -16.23 -1.41
C TRP A 140 8.11 -17.01 -2.18
N ASP A 141 7.76 -18.03 -2.98
CA ASP A 141 8.72 -18.68 -3.89
C ASP A 141 9.20 -17.77 -5.01
N ASN A 142 8.44 -16.71 -5.33
CA ASN A 142 8.84 -15.72 -6.33
C ASN A 142 9.95 -14.79 -5.81
N ASN A 143 10.21 -14.74 -4.50
CA ASN A 143 11.31 -13.96 -3.94
C ASN A 143 12.62 -14.74 -3.95
N ILE A 144 13.71 -14.13 -4.39
CA ILE A 144 15.03 -14.79 -4.47
C ILE A 144 15.51 -15.29 -3.09
N TYR A 145 15.12 -14.60 -2.02
CA TYR A 145 15.53 -14.92 -0.64
C TYR A 145 14.66 -15.97 0.03
N PHE A 146 13.43 -16.21 -0.41
CA PHE A 146 12.54 -17.22 0.18
C PHE A 146 12.36 -18.43 -0.73
N ASN A 147 12.80 -18.37 -1.98
CA ASN A 147 12.68 -19.45 -2.96
C ASN A 147 13.34 -20.75 -2.46
N CYS A 148 12.54 -21.82 -2.38
CA CYS A 148 13.00 -23.16 -2.02
C CYS A 148 14.07 -23.76 -2.95
N SER A 149 14.01 -23.41 -4.24
CA SER A 149 14.98 -23.83 -5.27
C SER A 149 16.14 -22.85 -5.42
N GLY A 150 16.26 -21.87 -4.51
CA GLY A 150 17.31 -20.88 -4.50
C GLY A 150 18.69 -21.45 -4.11
N PRO A 151 19.70 -20.58 -3.94
CA PRO A 151 21.04 -21.00 -3.53
C PRO A 151 20.98 -21.79 -2.22
N ALA A 152 21.59 -22.99 -2.18
CA ALA A 152 21.54 -23.93 -1.06
C ALA A 152 22.05 -23.39 0.29
N ASN A 153 22.66 -22.21 0.28
CA ASN A 153 23.30 -21.57 1.42
C ASN A 153 22.41 -20.49 2.07
N ASN A 154 21.19 -20.32 1.58
CA ASN A 154 20.31 -19.27 2.05
C ASN A 154 19.50 -19.73 3.27
N PRO A 155 19.71 -19.14 4.46
CA PRO A 155 19.01 -19.57 5.68
C PRO A 155 17.49 -19.34 5.59
N GLU A 156 17.02 -18.39 4.77
CA GLU A 156 15.60 -18.04 4.62
C GLU A 156 14.86 -18.85 3.54
N ALA A 157 15.55 -19.77 2.86
CA ALA A 157 14.95 -20.63 1.85
C ALA A 157 13.79 -21.46 2.42
N CYS A 158 12.73 -21.64 1.64
CA CYS A 158 11.48 -22.27 2.09
C CYS A 158 10.83 -21.63 3.32
N GLY A 159 11.22 -20.40 3.65
CA GLY A 159 10.62 -19.63 4.74
C GLY A 159 9.57 -18.63 4.26
N VAL A 160 8.97 -17.93 5.21
CA VAL A 160 8.14 -16.74 5.02
C VAL A 160 8.60 -15.67 6.02
N PRO A 161 8.28 -14.38 5.82
CA PRO A 161 8.63 -13.36 6.81
C PRO A 161 7.96 -13.58 8.16
N PHE A 162 8.53 -12.98 9.21
CA PHE A 162 8.01 -13.08 10.56
C PHE A 162 6.58 -12.50 10.70
N SER A 163 6.19 -11.56 9.85
CA SER A 163 4.86 -10.95 9.82
C SER A 163 3.75 -11.94 9.43
N CYS A 164 4.10 -13.04 8.76
CA CYS A 164 3.19 -14.16 8.47
C CYS A 164 2.90 -15.06 9.69
N CYS A 165 3.62 -14.89 10.80
CA CYS A 165 3.55 -15.82 11.90
C CYS A 165 2.41 -15.51 12.87
N ILE A 166 1.80 -16.57 13.40
CA ILE A 166 0.79 -16.45 14.44
C ILE A 166 1.47 -16.05 15.75
N PRO A 167 1.10 -14.93 16.39
CA PRO A 167 1.63 -14.58 17.70
C PRO A 167 1.14 -15.57 18.75
N ASP A 168 2.07 -16.14 19.52
CA ASP A 168 1.73 -17.03 20.63
C ASP A 168 1.24 -16.21 21.84
N GLN A 169 -0.02 -16.39 22.22
CA GLN A 169 -0.66 -15.69 23.34
C GLN A 169 -0.03 -16.01 24.70
N ALA A 170 0.65 -17.16 24.84
CA ALA A 170 1.27 -17.55 26.10
C ALA A 170 2.60 -16.83 26.38
N SER A 171 3.26 -16.33 25.34
CA SER A 171 4.65 -15.87 25.43
C SER A 171 4.80 -14.35 25.48
N GLY A 172 3.82 -13.57 24.98
CA GLY A 172 3.92 -12.10 24.90
C GLY A 172 5.09 -11.58 24.05
N VAL A 173 5.86 -12.48 23.43
CA VAL A 173 7.06 -12.21 22.62
C VAL A 173 6.80 -12.77 21.23
N ALA A 174 6.93 -11.93 20.21
CA ALA A 174 6.85 -12.36 18.82
C ALA A 174 8.09 -13.20 18.48
N ASN A 175 7.89 -14.48 18.14
CA ASN A 175 8.95 -15.32 17.63
C ASN A 175 9.28 -14.87 16.20
N THR A 176 10.44 -14.25 15.98
CA THR A 176 10.86 -13.81 14.64
C THR A 176 11.44 -14.93 13.78
N GLN A 177 11.72 -16.10 14.38
CA GLN A 177 12.24 -17.29 13.70
C GLN A 177 11.17 -18.29 13.28
N CYS A 178 9.90 -17.99 13.59
CA CYS A 178 8.74 -18.80 13.25
C CYS A 178 8.59 -19.14 11.77
N GLY A 179 9.08 -18.26 10.88
CA GLY A 179 8.88 -18.37 9.44
C GLY A 179 9.93 -19.21 8.72
N TYR A 180 10.98 -19.68 9.40
CA TYR A 180 12.05 -20.46 8.77
C TYR A 180 11.61 -21.90 8.50
N GLY A 181 11.79 -22.38 7.27
CA GLY A 181 11.55 -23.78 6.90
C GLY A 181 10.09 -24.24 6.93
N VAL A 182 9.13 -23.34 7.18
CA VAL A 182 7.70 -23.69 7.36
C VAL A 182 7.03 -24.20 6.09
N ARG A 183 7.61 -23.95 4.91
CA ARG A 183 7.11 -24.47 3.64
C ARG A 183 7.79 -25.80 3.24
N SER A 184 8.66 -26.34 4.10
CA SER A 184 9.24 -27.67 3.89
C SER A 184 8.21 -28.77 4.14
N PRO A 185 8.24 -29.89 3.39
CA PRO A 185 7.26 -30.97 3.49
C PRO A 185 7.19 -31.66 4.86
N GLU A 186 8.16 -31.40 5.75
CA GLU A 186 8.26 -32.00 7.08
C GLU A 186 7.56 -31.18 8.18
N GLN A 187 7.21 -29.91 7.93
CA GLN A 187 6.62 -29.01 8.92
C GLN A 187 5.28 -28.44 8.44
N GLN A 188 4.22 -29.22 8.59
CA GLN A 188 2.87 -28.73 8.32
C GLN A 188 2.35 -27.96 9.54
N MET A 189 2.56 -26.64 9.59
CA MET A 189 2.01 -25.76 10.62
C MET A 189 1.07 -24.71 10.01
N GLN A 190 0.03 -24.36 10.77
CA GLN A 190 -1.07 -23.47 10.38
C GLN A 190 -0.57 -22.08 9.99
N LEU A 191 -0.42 -21.83 8.69
CA LEU A 191 -0.24 -20.49 8.14
C LEU A 191 -1.59 -19.80 8.02
N TRP A 192 -1.61 -18.47 8.19
CA TRP A 192 -2.80 -17.68 7.94
C TRP A 192 -3.25 -17.81 6.48
N LEU A 193 -4.56 -17.66 6.25
CA LEU A 193 -5.13 -17.59 4.90
C LEU A 193 -4.65 -16.34 4.14
N ASN A 194 -5.05 -16.24 2.89
CA ASN A 194 -4.63 -15.24 1.93
C ASN A 194 -5.13 -13.81 2.22
N CYS A 195 -4.25 -12.82 2.01
CA CYS A 195 -4.55 -11.42 2.32
C CYS A 195 -5.69 -10.85 1.47
N VAL A 196 -5.87 -11.34 0.24
CA VAL A 196 -6.94 -10.86 -0.65
C VAL A 196 -8.34 -11.22 -0.12
N LEU A 197 -8.58 -12.42 0.45
CA LEU A 197 -9.90 -12.71 1.04
C LEU A 197 -10.15 -11.91 2.30
N GLN A 198 -9.13 -11.69 3.13
CA GLN A 198 -9.28 -10.91 4.36
C GLN A 198 -9.68 -9.46 4.05
N MET A 199 -9.06 -8.84 3.03
CA MET A 199 -9.42 -7.48 2.59
C MET A 199 -10.83 -7.39 1.99
N LEU A 200 -11.35 -8.47 1.39
CA LEU A 200 -12.70 -8.50 0.81
C LEU A 200 -13.78 -8.84 1.84
N GLY A 201 -13.44 -9.55 2.92
CA GLY A 201 -14.37 -9.88 4.01
C GLY A 201 -14.65 -8.73 4.99
N THR A 202 -13.92 -7.62 4.88
CA THR A 202 -14.08 -6.41 5.71
C THR A 202 -15.00 -5.34 5.10
N PHE A 203 -15.62 -5.61 3.94
CA PHE A 203 -16.61 -4.75 3.29
C PHE A 203 -18.01 -5.36 3.25
#